data_AF-A0A150AHC3-F1
#
_entry.id   AF-A0A150AHC3-F1
#
_cell.length_a   1.000
_cell.length_b   1.000
_cell.length_c   1.000
_cell.angle_alpha   90.00
_cell.angle_beta   90.00
_cell.angle_gamma   90.00
#
_symmetry.space_group_name_H-M   'P 1'
#
loop_
_entity.id
_entity.type
_entity.pdbx_description
1 polymer ?
#
loop_
_entity_poly.entity_id
_entity_poly.type
_entity_poly.pdbx_seq_one_letter_code
_entity_poly.pdbx_strand_id
1 'polypeptide(L)'
;MKKYVSILFTLIIVSLQCFAQNENWVDLLKDKESPIHDYDIDFIQYLFCENPKDEFKNQKKFIFLNSFHKMYQIKDESLFKSVFIKRPNNNELLSLYLRRKIIWNTSNIKTKYEVVKNELMNFPEKNELLAFYYSEIFIQVLNNQRTYNKNNINLDYNDLKLTKIEGDILFLTAMRYCGNQITSYSKKKENCWRALEFISKLPSFDGKSFEEYIIGEFDDFLIDVDKRDPKISFKGKYMPEYHNAIQGYKKCQK
;
A
#
# COMPACT_ATOMS: atom_id res chain seq x y z
N MET A 1 61.15 -10.37 15.96
CA MET A 1 60.38 -11.50 15.39
C MET A 1 59.36 -11.99 16.40
N LYS A 2 58.08 -11.69 16.17
CA LYS A 2 56.90 -12.57 16.39
C LYS A 2 55.65 -11.77 16.02
N LYS A 3 55.09 -12.09 14.87
CA LYS A 3 53.71 -11.78 14.44
C LYS A 3 52.74 -12.49 15.37
N TYR A 4 51.56 -11.92 15.66
CA TYR A 4 50.23 -12.58 15.67
C TYR A 4 49.17 -11.46 15.80
N VAL A 5 48.51 -11.11 14.69
CA VAL A 5 47.15 -11.54 14.29
C VAL A 5 46.05 -10.64 14.89
N SER A 6 45.59 -9.72 14.03
CA SER A 6 44.19 -9.34 13.79
C SER A 6 43.20 -9.50 14.94
N ILE A 7 43.06 -8.45 15.77
CA ILE A 7 41.81 -8.20 16.51
C ILE A 7 40.97 -7.27 15.64
N LEU A 8 40.40 -7.84 14.58
CA LEU A 8 39.34 -7.24 13.78
C LEU A 8 38.05 -8.02 14.08
N PHE A 9 37.58 -7.89 15.32
CA PHE A 9 36.25 -8.34 15.74
C PHE A 9 35.81 -7.47 16.93
N THR A 10 35.82 -6.16 16.73
CA THR A 10 35.12 -5.24 17.63
C THR A 10 33.64 -5.38 17.34
N LEU A 11 33.04 -6.33 18.05
CA LEU A 11 31.63 -6.43 18.45
C LEU A 11 30.80 -5.20 18.04
N ILE A 12 30.09 -5.32 16.92
CA ILE A 12 28.81 -4.63 16.71
C ILE A 12 27.79 -5.39 17.56
N ILE A 13 27.84 -5.17 18.88
CA ILE A 13 26.67 -5.32 19.74
C ILE A 13 26.09 -3.92 19.81
N VAL A 14 25.36 -3.54 18.76
CA VAL A 14 24.40 -2.44 18.88
C VAL A 14 23.16 -3.07 19.51
N SER A 15 22.97 -2.69 20.76
CA SER A 15 21.77 -2.79 21.59
C SER A 15 20.49 -3.29 20.91
N LEU A 16 20.35 -4.61 20.75
CA LEU A 16 19.04 -5.22 20.56
C LEU A 16 18.22 -5.04 21.85
N GLN A 17 17.47 -3.95 21.93
CA GLN A 17 16.40 -3.78 22.93
C GLN A 17 15.00 -3.74 22.29
N CYS A 18 14.90 -4.08 21.00
CA CYS A 18 13.67 -4.55 20.35
C CYS A 18 13.62 -6.08 20.21
N PHE A 19 14.30 -6.83 21.09
CA PHE A 19 14.10 -8.28 21.12
C PHE A 19 12.65 -8.59 21.48
N ALA A 20 11.88 -9.00 20.47
CA ALA A 20 10.88 -10.04 20.64
C ALA A 20 11.58 -11.21 21.35
N GLN A 21 11.50 -11.24 22.68
CA GLN A 21 12.11 -12.30 23.48
C GLN A 21 11.52 -13.63 23.00
N ASN A 22 12.36 -14.49 22.40
CA ASN A 22 12.10 -15.87 21.95
C ASN A 22 11.50 -16.14 20.55
N GLU A 23 11.40 -15.19 19.64
CA GLU A 23 10.93 -15.53 18.27
C GLU A 23 12.10 -15.90 17.36
N ASN A 24 12.17 -17.18 16.94
CA ASN A 24 13.26 -17.72 16.13
C ASN A 24 13.16 -17.29 14.65
N TRP A 25 13.44 -16.02 14.38
CA TRP A 25 13.53 -15.44 13.02
C TRP A 25 14.51 -16.19 12.12
N VAL A 26 15.48 -16.92 12.70
CA VAL A 26 16.42 -17.76 11.96
C VAL A 26 15.68 -18.78 11.09
N ASP A 27 14.53 -19.29 11.53
CA ASP A 27 13.76 -20.27 10.75
C ASP A 27 13.22 -19.69 9.43
N LEU A 28 12.87 -18.40 9.40
CA LEU A 28 12.42 -17.71 8.18
C LEU A 28 13.58 -17.45 7.20
N LEU A 29 14.81 -17.36 7.70
CA LEU A 29 16.01 -17.10 6.91
C LEU A 29 16.75 -18.38 6.49
N LYS A 30 16.31 -19.56 6.95
CA LYS A 30 16.93 -20.85 6.61
C LYS A 30 16.70 -21.25 5.15
N ASP A 31 15.53 -20.93 4.61
CA ASP A 31 15.22 -21.16 3.21
C ASP A 31 15.93 -20.11 2.34
N LYS A 32 17.00 -20.51 1.66
CA LYS A 32 17.83 -19.61 0.83
C LYS A 32 17.14 -19.20 -0.47
N GLU A 33 16.11 -19.92 -0.89
CA GLU A 33 15.35 -19.60 -2.10
C GLU A 33 14.18 -18.65 -1.81
N SER A 34 13.90 -18.39 -0.54
CA SER A 34 12.82 -17.48 -0.14
C SER A 34 13.07 -16.06 -0.66
N PRO A 35 12.04 -15.37 -1.23
CA PRO A 35 12.16 -13.99 -1.67
C PRO A 35 12.51 -13.00 -0.55
N ILE A 36 12.44 -13.43 0.72
CA ILE A 36 12.78 -12.59 1.87
C ILE A 36 14.21 -12.05 1.85
N HIS A 37 15.14 -12.76 1.19
CA HIS A 37 16.55 -12.33 1.08
C HIS A 37 16.74 -11.09 0.20
N ASP A 38 15.73 -10.71 -0.58
CA ASP A 38 15.72 -9.44 -1.32
C ASP A 38 15.35 -8.23 -0.44
N TYR A 39 14.99 -8.45 0.82
CA TYR A 39 14.47 -7.45 1.74
C TYR A 39 15.39 -7.24 2.94
N ASP A 40 15.40 -6.00 3.45
CA ASP A 40 16.11 -5.63 4.67
C ASP A 40 15.32 -6.12 5.89
N ILE A 41 15.86 -7.11 6.60
CA ILE A 41 15.19 -7.74 7.75
C ILE A 41 14.84 -6.75 8.86
N ASP A 42 15.56 -5.62 8.96
CA ASP A 42 15.29 -4.60 9.96
C ASP A 42 13.89 -3.97 9.75
N PHE A 43 13.37 -3.98 8.52
CA PHE A 43 12.01 -3.52 8.21
C PHE A 43 10.91 -4.45 8.74
N ILE A 44 11.22 -5.73 8.89
CA ILE A 44 10.33 -6.70 9.51
C ILE A 44 10.44 -6.59 11.02
N GLN A 45 11.66 -6.52 11.56
CA GLN A 45 11.89 -6.32 12.99
C GLN A 45 11.25 -5.03 13.50
N TYR A 46 11.30 -3.95 12.71
CA TYR A 46 10.64 -2.68 12.98
C TYR A 46 9.15 -2.86 13.30
N LEU A 47 8.47 -3.84 12.69
CA LEU A 47 7.07 -4.10 12.99
C LEU A 47 6.86 -4.50 14.44
N PHE A 48 7.80 -5.19 15.07
CA PHE A 48 7.67 -5.80 16.41
C PHE A 48 8.01 -4.84 17.55
N CYS A 49 8.55 -3.67 17.27
CA CYS A 49 8.78 -2.65 18.27
C CYS A 49 7.46 -1.99 18.71
N GLU A 50 6.97 -2.31 19.91
CA GLU A 50 5.74 -1.71 20.48
C GLU A 50 5.89 -0.21 20.75
N ASN A 51 7.09 0.20 21.16
CA ASN A 51 7.51 1.59 21.16
C ASN A 51 8.79 1.63 20.32
N PRO A 52 8.81 2.28 19.15
CA PRO A 52 10.06 2.64 18.49
C PRO A 52 10.77 3.71 19.36
N LYS A 53 11.27 3.31 20.53
CA LYS A 53 12.20 4.09 21.35
C LYS A 53 13.46 4.22 20.52
N ASP A 54 13.83 5.46 20.22
CA ASP A 54 15.06 6.04 19.64
C ASP A 54 15.88 5.30 18.57
N GLU A 55 16.04 3.97 18.66
CA GLU A 55 16.84 3.14 17.76
C GLU A 55 16.33 3.17 16.31
N PHE A 56 15.05 2.87 16.06
CA PHE A 56 14.48 2.93 14.70
C PHE A 56 13.90 4.30 14.35
N LYS A 57 13.46 5.08 15.35
CA LYS A 57 12.79 6.36 15.14
C LYS A 57 13.70 7.38 14.45
N ASN A 58 14.99 7.36 14.77
CA ASN A 58 15.98 8.32 14.27
C ASN A 58 16.74 7.82 13.03
N GLN A 59 16.53 6.56 12.63
CA GLN A 59 17.18 5.99 11.46
C GLN A 59 16.51 6.49 10.17
N LYS A 60 17.33 7.01 9.25
CA LYS A 60 16.87 7.60 7.98
C LYS A 60 16.00 6.65 7.17
N LYS A 61 16.32 5.35 7.16
CA LYS A 61 15.58 4.33 6.39
C LYS A 61 14.13 4.12 6.86
N PHE A 62 13.78 4.54 8.07
CA PHE A 62 12.42 4.40 8.62
C PHE A 62 11.61 5.70 8.61
N ILE A 63 12.15 6.81 8.09
CA ILE A 63 11.46 8.12 8.09
C ILE A 63 10.08 8.03 7.45
N PHE A 64 9.95 7.33 6.31
CA PHE A 64 8.67 7.16 5.64
C PHE A 64 7.68 6.37 6.51
N LEU A 65 8.07 5.19 7.01
CA LEU A 65 7.20 4.36 7.87
C LEU A 65 6.78 5.05 9.17
N ASN A 66 7.68 5.84 9.76
CA ASN A 66 7.41 6.63 10.96
C ASN A 66 6.44 7.79 10.69
N SER A 67 6.45 8.34 9.47
CA SER A 67 5.56 9.44 9.08
C SER A 67 4.27 9.00 8.40
N PHE A 68 4.14 7.73 8.00
CA PHE A 68 2.99 7.22 7.24
C PHE A 68 1.63 7.50 7.91
N HIS A 69 1.55 7.44 9.24
CA HIS A 69 0.31 7.76 9.98
C HIS A 69 -0.21 9.19 9.71
N LYS A 70 0.67 10.12 9.32
CA LYS A 70 0.30 11.49 8.97
C LYS A 70 -0.53 11.56 7.69
N MET A 71 -0.48 10.53 6.82
CA MET A 71 -1.36 10.43 5.66
C MET A 71 -2.84 10.53 6.06
N TYR A 72 -3.24 9.88 7.15
CA TYR A 72 -4.62 9.90 7.64
C TYR A 72 -5.06 11.27 8.21
N GLN A 73 -4.12 12.19 8.43
CA GLN A 73 -4.39 13.56 8.87
C GLN A 73 -4.69 14.49 7.68
N ILE A 74 -4.32 14.10 6.47
CA ILE A 74 -4.61 14.86 5.25
C ILE A 74 -6.05 14.54 4.82
N LYS A 75 -6.91 15.56 4.83
CA LYS A 75 -8.35 15.44 4.58
C LYS A 75 -8.80 16.16 3.32
N ASP A 76 -7.89 16.74 2.55
CA ASP A 76 -8.18 17.49 1.32
C ASP A 76 -7.34 16.97 0.15
N GLU A 77 -7.48 17.59 -1.01
CA GLU A 77 -6.79 17.21 -2.25
C GLU A 77 -5.26 17.33 -2.17
N SER A 78 -4.69 17.92 -1.11
CA SER A 78 -3.23 17.94 -0.91
C SER A 78 -2.63 16.54 -0.71
N LEU A 79 -3.45 15.53 -0.40
CA LEU A 79 -3.02 14.13 -0.36
C LEU A 79 -2.39 13.70 -1.69
N PHE A 80 -2.96 14.14 -2.82
CA PHE A 80 -2.48 13.84 -4.17
C PHE A 80 -1.16 14.53 -4.52
N LYS A 81 -0.73 15.52 -3.72
CA LYS A 81 0.58 16.19 -3.86
C LYS A 81 1.59 15.76 -2.79
N SER A 82 1.15 14.93 -1.85
CA SER A 82 1.93 14.56 -0.68
C SER A 82 3.01 13.53 -1.04
N VAL A 83 3.94 13.30 -0.11
CA VAL A 83 4.95 12.23 -0.26
C VAL A 83 4.29 10.84 -0.30
N PHE A 84 3.08 10.70 0.25
CA PHE A 84 2.39 9.42 0.39
C PHE A 84 1.73 8.96 -0.92
N ILE A 85 1.56 9.79 -1.94
CA ILE A 85 1.08 9.26 -3.22
C ILE A 85 2.20 8.61 -4.05
N LYS A 86 3.47 8.97 -3.74
CA LYS A 86 4.65 8.42 -4.43
C LYS A 86 4.86 6.96 -4.07
N ARG A 87 5.44 6.20 -5.00
CA ARG A 87 5.79 4.79 -4.80
C ARG A 87 6.83 4.65 -3.67
N PRO A 88 6.52 3.94 -2.56
CA PRO A 88 7.52 3.57 -1.56
C PRO A 88 8.52 2.56 -2.12
N ASN A 89 9.62 2.34 -1.41
CA ASN A 89 10.53 1.25 -1.74
C ASN A 89 9.93 -0.12 -1.35
N ASN A 90 10.51 -1.21 -1.83
CA ASN A 90 9.94 -2.55 -1.62
C ASN A 90 9.91 -2.95 -0.14
N ASN A 91 10.91 -2.55 0.65
CA ASN A 91 10.91 -2.80 2.10
C ASN A 91 9.77 -2.07 2.81
N GLU A 92 9.53 -0.81 2.45
CA GLU A 92 8.42 -0.02 2.98
C GLU A 92 7.06 -0.64 2.60
N LEU A 93 6.90 -1.05 1.34
CA LEU A 93 5.69 -1.72 0.85
C LEU A 93 5.41 -3.01 1.64
N LEU A 94 6.41 -3.87 1.83
CA LEU A 94 6.28 -5.10 2.62
C LEU A 94 5.93 -4.80 4.08
N SER A 95 6.61 -3.84 4.73
CA SER A 95 6.30 -3.46 6.12
C SER A 95 4.87 -2.96 6.28
N LEU A 96 4.38 -2.12 5.36
CA LEU A 96 3.01 -1.59 5.43
C LEU A 96 1.97 -2.69 5.20
N TYR A 97 2.23 -3.59 4.25
CA TYR A 97 1.40 -4.78 4.02
C TYR A 97 1.32 -5.66 5.28
N LEU A 98 2.46 -6.04 5.86
CA LEU A 98 2.52 -6.87 7.06
C LEU A 98 1.86 -6.17 8.25
N ARG A 99 2.08 -4.85 8.43
CA ARG A 99 1.39 -4.05 9.46
C ARG A 99 -0.13 -4.16 9.32
N ARG A 100 -0.66 -4.06 8.09
CA ARG A 100 -2.10 -4.19 7.84
C ARG A 100 -2.60 -5.61 8.15
N LYS A 101 -1.84 -6.65 7.76
CA LYS A 101 -2.16 -8.04 8.10
C LYS A 101 -2.21 -8.29 9.60
N ILE A 102 -1.29 -7.69 10.36
CA ILE A 102 -1.31 -7.73 11.83
C ILE A 102 -2.60 -7.08 12.34
N ILE A 103 -2.94 -5.86 11.88
CA ILE A 103 -4.15 -5.14 12.30
C ILE A 103 -5.42 -5.95 12.01
N TRP A 104 -5.51 -6.60 10.85
CA TRP A 104 -6.64 -7.46 10.50
C TRP A 104 -6.79 -8.66 11.45
N ASN A 105 -5.68 -9.13 12.02
CA ASN A 105 -5.62 -10.28 12.91
C ASN A 105 -5.60 -9.92 14.40
N THR A 106 -5.69 -8.64 14.79
CA THR A 106 -5.67 -8.22 16.22
C THR A 106 -6.79 -8.87 17.05
N SER A 107 -7.91 -9.23 16.43
CA SER A 107 -9.04 -9.90 17.09
C SER A 107 -8.94 -11.44 17.12
N ASN A 108 -7.90 -12.02 16.51
CA ASN A 108 -7.72 -13.46 16.38
C ASN A 108 -6.79 -13.99 17.48
N ILE A 109 -6.76 -15.31 17.67
CA ILE A 109 -5.87 -16.00 18.63
C ILE A 109 -4.40 -15.95 18.18
N LYS A 110 -4.15 -15.69 16.88
CA LYS A 110 -2.80 -15.67 16.31
C LYS A 110 -1.98 -14.51 16.85
N THR A 111 -0.75 -14.80 17.26
CA THR A 111 0.26 -13.81 17.59
C THR A 111 0.69 -13.02 16.35
N LYS A 112 1.23 -11.83 16.57
CA LYS A 112 1.81 -10.99 15.51
C LYS A 112 2.88 -11.73 14.69
N TYR A 113 3.71 -12.53 15.36
CA TYR A 113 4.74 -13.33 14.73
C TYR A 113 4.17 -14.40 13.82
N GLU A 114 3.17 -15.15 14.29
CA GLU A 114 2.51 -16.17 13.47
C GLU A 114 1.90 -15.56 12.21
N VAL A 115 1.29 -14.37 12.31
CA VAL A 115 0.76 -13.65 11.15
C VAL A 115 1.88 -13.31 10.18
N VAL A 116 2.95 -12.65 10.63
CA VAL A 116 4.08 -12.26 9.76
C VAL A 116 4.74 -13.49 9.14
N LYS A 117 5.00 -14.53 9.93
CA LYS A 117 5.59 -15.78 9.46
C LYS A 117 4.74 -16.43 8.37
N ASN A 118 3.41 -16.49 8.54
CA ASN A 118 2.53 -17.09 7.54
C ASN A 118 2.54 -16.34 6.21
N GLU A 119 2.55 -15.00 6.27
CA GLU A 119 2.62 -14.14 5.08
C GLU A 119 3.97 -14.26 4.37
N LEU A 120 5.07 -14.39 5.12
CA LEU A 120 6.41 -14.56 4.54
C LEU A 120 6.66 -15.97 3.97
N MET A 121 6.01 -17.01 4.51
CA MET A 121 6.00 -18.35 3.91
C MET A 121 5.19 -18.41 2.61
N ASN A 122 4.16 -17.57 2.48
CA ASN A 122 3.33 -17.42 1.26
C ASN A 122 3.57 -16.04 0.66
N PHE A 123 4.82 -15.78 0.31
CA PHE A 123 5.35 -14.44 0.07
C PHE A 123 4.46 -13.63 -0.90
N PRO A 124 4.01 -12.43 -0.51
CA PRO A 124 3.14 -11.61 -1.36
C PRO A 124 3.87 -11.11 -2.59
N GLU A 125 3.18 -11.07 -3.72
CA GLU A 125 3.75 -10.53 -4.95
C GLU A 125 3.95 -9.01 -4.85
N LYS A 126 4.95 -8.47 -5.58
CA LYS A 126 5.24 -7.03 -5.58
C LYS A 126 4.03 -6.18 -5.97
N ASN A 127 3.23 -6.65 -6.93
CA ASN A 127 2.03 -5.96 -7.38
C ASN A 127 0.90 -6.02 -6.34
N GLU A 128 0.79 -7.10 -5.57
CA GLU A 128 -0.12 -7.19 -4.43
C GLU A 128 0.26 -6.17 -3.35
N LEU A 129 1.54 -6.09 -2.99
CA LEU A 129 2.03 -5.10 -2.03
C LEU A 129 1.68 -3.67 -2.45
N LEU A 130 1.85 -3.37 -3.73
CA LEU A 130 1.54 -2.05 -4.30
C LEU A 130 0.04 -1.74 -4.31
N ALA A 131 -0.80 -2.71 -4.70
CA ALA A 131 -2.26 -2.58 -4.66
C ALA A 131 -2.75 -2.34 -3.22
N PHE A 132 -2.17 -3.05 -2.25
CA PHE A 132 -2.44 -2.85 -0.82
C PHE A 132 -2.11 -1.45 -0.34
N TYR A 133 -0.96 -0.92 -0.75
CA TYR A 133 -0.53 0.43 -0.43
C TYR A 133 -1.47 1.50 -0.99
N TYR A 134 -1.77 1.45 -2.29
CA TYR A 134 -2.69 2.42 -2.90
C TYR A 134 -4.12 2.29 -2.38
N SER A 135 -4.51 1.11 -1.90
CA SER A 135 -5.83 0.92 -1.28
C SER A 135 -5.98 1.78 -0.03
N GLU A 136 -4.96 1.87 0.82
CA GLU A 136 -4.99 2.74 2.02
C GLU A 136 -5.21 4.21 1.64
N ILE A 137 -4.55 4.67 0.58
CA ILE A 137 -4.65 6.04 0.08
C ILE A 137 -6.05 6.32 -0.45
N PHE A 138 -6.60 5.47 -1.31
CA PHE A 138 -7.91 5.72 -1.91
C PHE A 138 -9.09 5.44 -0.96
N ILE A 139 -8.90 4.60 0.07
CA ILE A 139 -9.83 4.54 1.21
C ILE A 139 -9.85 5.89 1.94
N GLN A 140 -8.69 6.50 2.18
CA GLN A 140 -8.62 7.83 2.80
C GLN A 140 -9.30 8.90 1.95
N VAL A 141 -9.11 8.89 0.62
CA VAL A 141 -9.83 9.78 -0.31
C VAL A 141 -11.35 9.59 -0.18
N LEU A 142 -11.82 8.34 -0.24
CA LEU A 142 -13.25 8.02 -0.14
C LEU A 142 -13.86 8.49 1.20
N ASN A 143 -13.16 8.24 2.30
CA ASN A 143 -13.61 8.63 3.65
C ASN A 143 -13.71 10.16 3.82
N ASN A 144 -12.90 10.92 3.07
CA ASN A 144 -12.84 12.38 3.13
C ASN A 144 -13.43 13.04 1.87
N GLN A 145 -14.21 12.33 1.06
CA GLN A 145 -14.74 12.84 -0.21
C GLN A 145 -15.50 14.18 -0.13
N ARG A 146 -16.05 14.50 1.05
CA ARG A 146 -16.81 15.73 1.29
C ARG A 146 -15.94 16.96 1.45
N THR A 147 -14.70 16.80 1.90
CA THR A 147 -13.75 17.90 2.16
C THR A 147 -12.84 18.17 0.97
N TYR A 148 -12.84 17.30 -0.03
CA TYR A 148 -12.09 17.49 -1.27
C TYR A 148 -12.78 18.53 -2.15
N ASN A 149 -11.99 19.46 -2.68
CA ASN A 149 -12.46 20.43 -3.67
C ASN A 149 -12.25 19.92 -5.09
N LYS A 150 -13.00 20.51 -6.03
CA LYS A 150 -12.70 20.36 -7.45
C LYS A 150 -11.25 20.78 -7.69
N ASN A 151 -10.51 19.96 -8.41
CA ASN A 151 -9.10 20.19 -8.65
C ASN A 151 -8.69 19.72 -10.05
N ASN A 152 -7.50 20.14 -10.48
CA ASN A 152 -6.88 19.75 -11.75
C ASN A 152 -5.55 19.01 -11.48
N ILE A 153 -5.46 18.28 -10.37
CA ILE A 153 -4.22 17.58 -10.01
C ILE A 153 -4.03 16.40 -10.96
N ASN A 154 -2.82 16.26 -11.50
CA ASN A 154 -2.41 15.10 -12.28
C ASN A 154 -1.53 14.19 -11.45
N LEU A 155 -1.88 12.91 -11.38
CA LEU A 155 -0.99 11.85 -10.91
C LEU A 155 -0.09 11.43 -12.08
N ASP A 156 0.97 12.20 -12.30
CA ASP A 156 2.00 11.91 -13.31
C ASP A 156 2.85 10.72 -12.86
N TYR A 157 2.90 9.66 -13.67
CA TYR A 157 3.56 8.42 -13.26
C TYR A 157 5.08 8.52 -13.21
N ASN A 158 5.69 9.40 -14.03
CA ASN A 158 7.12 9.64 -13.95
C ASN A 158 7.47 10.35 -12.63
N ASP A 159 6.69 11.35 -12.24
CA ASP A 159 6.87 12.08 -10.97
C ASP A 159 6.63 11.20 -9.74
N LEU A 160 5.70 10.24 -9.86
CA LEU A 160 5.40 9.24 -8.82
C LEU A 160 6.38 8.06 -8.82
N LYS A 161 7.29 7.99 -9.80
CA LYS A 161 8.25 6.88 -10.01
C LYS A 161 7.55 5.53 -10.19
N LEU A 162 6.50 5.51 -10.98
CA LEU A 162 5.73 4.33 -11.33
C LEU A 162 6.02 3.91 -12.76
N THR A 163 6.18 2.61 -12.97
CA THR A 163 6.05 2.05 -14.32
C THR A 163 4.60 2.15 -14.81
N LYS A 164 4.34 1.93 -16.11
CA LYS A 164 2.97 1.91 -16.64
C LYS A 164 2.08 0.88 -15.94
N ILE A 165 2.60 -0.31 -15.67
CA ILE A 165 1.87 -1.38 -14.95
C ILE A 165 1.51 -0.92 -13.53
N GLU A 166 2.46 -0.33 -12.81
CA GLU A 166 2.24 0.16 -11.45
C GLU A 166 1.26 1.35 -11.42
N GLY A 167 1.28 2.20 -12.45
CA GLY A 167 0.29 3.23 -12.69
C GLY A 167 -1.11 2.67 -12.95
N ASP A 168 -1.22 1.60 -13.74
CA ASP A 168 -2.48 0.89 -13.98
C ASP A 168 -3.04 0.26 -12.69
N ILE A 169 -2.18 -0.29 -11.82
CA ILE A 169 -2.55 -0.80 -10.51
C ILE A 169 -3.06 0.33 -9.61
N LEU A 170 -2.36 1.48 -9.57
CA LEU A 170 -2.81 2.67 -8.84
C LEU A 170 -4.19 3.11 -9.34
N PHE A 171 -4.34 3.25 -10.66
CA PHE A 171 -5.60 3.67 -11.29
C PHE A 171 -6.76 2.74 -10.94
N LEU A 172 -6.58 1.43 -11.16
CA LEU A 172 -7.59 0.43 -10.85
C LEU A 172 -7.94 0.43 -9.36
N THR A 173 -6.95 0.65 -8.48
CA THR A 173 -7.19 0.79 -7.05
C THR A 173 -8.00 2.04 -6.72
N ALA A 174 -7.75 3.16 -7.38
CA ALA A 174 -8.61 4.33 -7.29
C ALA A 174 -10.04 4.01 -7.70
N MET A 175 -10.23 3.31 -8.82
CA MET A 175 -11.55 2.93 -9.33
C MET A 175 -12.28 1.93 -8.42
N ARG A 176 -11.55 1.05 -7.73
CA ARG A 176 -12.14 0.12 -6.76
C ARG A 176 -12.89 0.85 -5.65
N TYR A 177 -12.35 1.96 -5.14
CA TYR A 177 -12.92 2.72 -4.03
C TYR A 177 -13.75 3.92 -4.52
N CYS A 178 -13.15 4.79 -5.32
CA CYS A 178 -13.80 5.99 -5.84
C CYS A 178 -14.78 5.64 -6.98
N GLY A 179 -14.42 4.74 -7.89
CA GLY A 179 -15.31 4.29 -8.97
C GLY A 179 -16.57 3.58 -8.46
N ASN A 180 -16.45 2.81 -7.37
CA ASN A 180 -17.61 2.24 -6.69
C ASN A 180 -18.57 3.34 -6.16
N GLN A 181 -18.01 4.42 -5.61
CA GLN A 181 -18.79 5.57 -5.14
C GLN A 181 -19.48 6.33 -6.29
N ILE A 182 -18.81 6.50 -7.43
CA ILE A 182 -19.41 7.04 -8.67
C ILE A 182 -20.59 6.17 -9.10
N THR A 183 -20.38 4.85 -9.17
CA THR A 183 -21.42 3.88 -9.52
C THR A 183 -22.62 4.01 -8.59
N SER A 184 -22.38 4.06 -7.27
CA SER A 184 -23.42 4.21 -6.26
C SER A 184 -24.26 5.49 -6.46
N TYR A 185 -23.61 6.64 -6.67
CA TYR A 185 -24.31 7.90 -6.92
C TYR A 185 -25.07 7.91 -8.24
N SER A 186 -24.56 7.26 -9.29
CA SER A 186 -25.23 7.19 -10.60
C SER A 186 -26.42 6.21 -10.69
N LYS A 187 -26.71 5.46 -9.62
CA LYS A 187 -27.83 4.49 -9.63
C LYS A 187 -29.18 5.14 -9.96
N LYS A 188 -29.41 6.38 -9.52
CA LYS A 188 -30.65 7.13 -9.79
C LYS A 188 -30.36 8.50 -10.40
N LYS A 189 -31.21 8.96 -11.33
CA LYS A 189 -30.96 10.17 -12.13
C LYS A 189 -30.88 11.42 -11.24
N GLU A 190 -31.70 11.51 -10.20
CA GLU A 190 -31.71 12.60 -9.22
C GLU A 190 -30.41 12.73 -8.41
N ASN A 191 -29.57 11.69 -8.39
CA ASN A 191 -28.29 11.67 -7.68
C ASN A 191 -27.09 11.92 -8.60
N CYS A 192 -27.31 12.11 -9.90
CA CYS A 192 -26.23 12.28 -10.87
C CYS A 192 -25.34 13.49 -10.58
N TRP A 193 -25.89 14.56 -9.99
CA TRP A 193 -25.09 15.70 -9.55
C TRP A 193 -24.00 15.31 -8.54
N ARG A 194 -24.28 14.34 -7.64
CA ARG A 194 -23.28 13.83 -6.68
C ARG A 194 -22.16 13.06 -7.38
N ALA A 195 -22.51 12.27 -8.39
CA ALA A 195 -21.52 11.54 -9.18
C ALA A 195 -20.60 12.51 -9.93
N LEU A 196 -21.18 13.50 -10.61
CA LEU A 196 -20.43 14.51 -11.37
C LEU A 196 -19.59 15.41 -10.45
N GLU A 197 -20.13 15.82 -9.30
CA GLU A 197 -19.38 16.57 -8.31
C GLU A 197 -18.19 15.75 -7.78
N PHE A 198 -18.40 14.48 -7.45
CA PHE A 198 -17.32 13.62 -6.95
C PHE A 198 -16.25 13.36 -8.02
N ILE A 199 -16.64 13.14 -9.28
CA ILE A 199 -15.71 13.02 -10.41
C ILE A 199 -14.83 14.27 -10.55
N SER A 200 -15.40 15.47 -10.38
CA SER A 200 -14.63 16.71 -10.48
C SER A 200 -13.57 16.89 -9.39
N LYS A 201 -13.61 16.07 -8.34
CA LYS A 201 -12.65 16.05 -7.23
C LYS A 201 -11.56 15.00 -7.42
N LEU A 202 -11.71 14.08 -8.37
CA LEU A 202 -10.68 13.09 -8.66
C LEU A 202 -9.51 13.72 -9.43
N PRO A 203 -8.28 13.25 -9.21
CA PRO A 203 -7.16 13.67 -10.03
C PRO A 203 -7.27 13.03 -11.41
N SER A 204 -6.57 13.59 -12.38
CA SER A 204 -6.23 12.87 -13.61
C SER A 204 -5.10 11.87 -13.34
N PHE A 205 -5.00 10.87 -14.19
CA PHE A 205 -4.04 9.79 -14.14
C PHE A 205 -3.21 9.83 -15.42
N ASP A 206 -1.94 10.18 -15.31
CA ASP A 206 -1.03 10.35 -16.45
C ASP A 206 -1.62 11.27 -17.55
N GLY A 207 -2.22 12.38 -17.11
CA GLY A 207 -2.83 13.38 -17.97
C GLY A 207 -4.23 13.02 -18.50
N LYS A 208 -4.80 11.88 -18.12
CA LYS A 208 -6.13 11.43 -18.54
C LYS A 208 -7.14 11.50 -17.40
N SER A 209 -8.34 11.97 -17.68
CA SER A 209 -9.46 11.77 -16.75
C SER A 209 -9.80 10.29 -16.65
N PHE A 210 -10.52 9.87 -15.61
CA PHE A 210 -10.78 8.44 -15.39
C PHE A 210 -11.57 7.82 -16.55
N GLU A 211 -12.42 8.59 -17.22
CA GLU A 211 -13.22 8.15 -18.37
C GLU A 211 -12.43 8.00 -19.67
N GLU A 212 -11.29 8.70 -19.77
CA GLU A 212 -10.38 8.66 -20.91
C GLU A 212 -9.19 7.72 -20.71
N TYR A 213 -9.00 7.24 -19.48
CA TYR A 213 -7.84 6.43 -19.12
C TYR A 213 -7.89 5.05 -19.77
N ILE A 214 -6.77 4.64 -20.37
CA ILE A 214 -6.62 3.32 -21.02
C ILE A 214 -5.65 2.47 -20.20
N ILE A 215 -6.17 1.34 -19.72
CA ILE A 215 -5.42 0.34 -18.96
C ILE A 215 -4.55 -0.45 -19.95
N GLY A 216 -3.25 -0.57 -19.67
CA GLY A 216 -2.34 -1.38 -20.45
C GLY A 216 -2.52 -2.88 -20.20
N GLU A 217 -1.86 -3.69 -21.01
CA GLU A 217 -1.78 -5.13 -20.77
C GLU A 217 -0.75 -5.44 -19.67
N PHE A 218 -1.14 -6.29 -18.72
CA PHE A 218 -0.27 -6.81 -17.67
C PHE A 218 -0.85 -8.13 -17.15
N ASP A 219 -0.03 -8.99 -16.57
CA ASP A 219 -0.52 -10.26 -16.02
C ASP A 219 -1.38 -10.02 -14.78
N ASP A 220 -2.44 -10.81 -14.65
CA ASP A 220 -3.25 -10.77 -13.44
C ASP A 220 -2.49 -11.39 -12.26
N PHE A 221 -2.83 -10.96 -11.05
CA PHE A 221 -2.22 -11.46 -9.82
C PHE A 221 -3.27 -11.62 -8.72
N LEU A 222 -2.93 -12.39 -7.70
CA LEU A 222 -3.82 -12.66 -6.58
C LEU A 222 -3.63 -11.63 -5.47
N ILE A 223 -4.74 -11.22 -4.86
CA ILE A 223 -4.75 -10.26 -3.75
C ILE A 223 -5.67 -10.71 -2.62
N ASP A 224 -5.27 -10.37 -1.39
CA ASP A 224 -6.17 -10.40 -0.25
C ASP A 224 -7.05 -9.13 -0.19
N VAL A 225 -8.36 -9.29 -0.16
CA VAL A 225 -9.32 -8.15 -0.01
C VAL A 225 -10.02 -8.13 1.34
N ASP A 226 -10.17 -9.30 1.95
CA ASP A 226 -10.77 -9.52 3.25
C ASP A 226 -9.97 -10.64 3.94
N LYS A 227 -9.74 -10.54 5.24
CA LYS A 227 -9.01 -11.55 6.01
C LYS A 227 -9.70 -12.91 6.05
N ARG A 228 -10.98 -12.98 5.67
CA ARG A 228 -11.84 -14.16 5.78
C ARG A 228 -11.87 -14.99 4.50
N ASP A 229 -11.52 -14.39 3.37
CA ASP A 229 -11.68 -14.98 2.05
C ASP A 229 -10.32 -15.38 1.48
N PRO A 230 -10.25 -16.42 0.63
CA PRO A 230 -9.03 -16.73 -0.11
C PRO A 230 -8.64 -15.56 -1.02
N LYS A 231 -7.35 -15.49 -1.39
CA LYS A 231 -6.91 -14.52 -2.39
C LYS A 231 -7.71 -14.66 -3.68
N ILE A 232 -8.02 -13.52 -4.28
CA ILE A 232 -8.80 -13.44 -5.53
C ILE A 232 -8.03 -12.69 -6.60
N SER A 233 -8.43 -12.90 -7.86
CA SER A 233 -7.94 -12.16 -9.02
C SER A 233 -8.07 -10.64 -8.83
N PHE A 234 -6.95 -9.91 -8.97
CA PHE A 234 -6.92 -8.45 -8.93
C PHE A 234 -7.79 -7.86 -10.03
N LYS A 235 -7.57 -8.26 -11.28
CA LYS A 235 -8.35 -7.78 -12.43
C LYS A 235 -9.82 -8.14 -12.28
N GLY A 236 -10.13 -9.38 -11.91
CA GLY A 236 -11.49 -9.85 -11.68
C GLY A 236 -12.23 -9.06 -10.60
N LYS A 237 -11.51 -8.53 -9.61
CA LYS A 237 -12.09 -7.69 -8.57
C LYS A 237 -12.16 -6.20 -8.92
N TYR A 238 -11.18 -5.65 -9.63
CA TYR A 238 -11.02 -4.20 -9.78
C TYR A 238 -11.54 -3.69 -11.13
N MET A 239 -11.40 -4.46 -12.22
CA MET A 239 -11.91 -4.07 -13.55
C MET A 239 -13.43 -3.84 -13.58
N PRO A 240 -14.28 -4.68 -12.95
CA PRO A 240 -15.72 -4.43 -12.96
C PRO A 240 -16.11 -3.10 -12.32
N GLU A 241 -15.39 -2.67 -11.28
CA GLU A 241 -15.65 -1.40 -10.59
C GLU A 241 -15.35 -0.20 -11.49
N TYR A 242 -14.27 -0.30 -12.27
CA TYR A 242 -13.97 0.70 -13.29
C TYR A 242 -15.05 0.74 -14.39
N HIS A 243 -15.41 -0.41 -14.97
CA HIS A 243 -16.45 -0.47 -16.01
C HIS A 243 -17.80 0.06 -15.51
N ASN A 244 -18.19 -0.27 -14.28
CA ASN A 244 -19.41 0.23 -13.67
C ASN A 244 -19.36 1.76 -13.47
N ALA A 245 -18.22 2.30 -13.07
CA ALA A 245 -18.03 3.75 -12.94
C ALA A 245 -18.20 4.47 -14.28
N ILE A 246 -17.63 3.92 -15.36
CA ILE A 246 -17.80 4.44 -16.73
C ILE A 246 -19.27 4.43 -17.15
N GLN A 247 -19.99 3.32 -16.93
CA GLN A 247 -21.41 3.24 -17.26
C GLN A 247 -22.24 4.23 -16.44
N GLY A 248 -21.94 4.34 -15.15
CA GLY A 248 -22.56 5.30 -14.25
C GLY A 248 -22.38 6.74 -14.71
N TYR A 249 -21.16 7.11 -15.09
CA TYR A 249 -20.86 8.42 -15.64
C TYR A 249 -21.62 8.72 -16.92
N LYS A 250 -21.56 7.80 -17.91
CA LYS A 250 -22.28 7.93 -19.19
C LYS A 250 -23.79 8.09 -19.00
N LYS A 251 -24.36 7.40 -18.01
CA LYS A 251 -25.79 7.54 -17.66
C LYS A 251 -26.12 8.93 -17.14
N CYS A 252 -25.22 9.54 -16.37
CA CYS A 252 -25.42 10.86 -15.78
C CYS A 252 -25.14 12.05 -16.71
N GLN A 253 -24.59 11.78 -17.91
CA GLN A 253 -24.44 12.77 -18.98
C GLN A 253 -25.70 12.92 -19.86
N LYS A 254 -26.69 12.03 -19.72
CA LYS A 254 -27.96 12.00 -20.48
C LYS A 254 -29.13 12.56 -19.67
#